data_AF-A0A953QAQ3-F1
#
_entry.id   AF-A0A953QAQ3-F1
#
_cell.length_a   1.000
_cell.length_b   1.000
_cell.length_c   1.000
_cell.angle_alpha   90.00
_cell.angle_beta   90.00
_cell.angle_gamma   90.00
#
_symmetry.space_group_name_H-M   'P 1'
#
loop_
_entity.id
_entity.type
_entity.pdbx_description
1 polymer ?
#
loop_
_entity_poly.entity_id
_entity_poly.type
_entity_poly.pdbx_seq_one_letter_code
_entity_poly.pdbx_strand_id
1 'polypeptide(L)'
;MADESKGSLTEIEVNKNGYEVVHEKSPLFYDLYERKADLKHQTHYCPGCGHGVAHKLIAEALQELGVQDETIFVSPVGCSVFAYYYFDVGNVQVAHGRAPAAATAVKRACPDKFVISYQGDGDLAAIGTAEIVHAANRGEKITVFFLNNGIYGMTGGQMAPTTLVGEKSTTSPWGRRPANEGFPLHMAELLATLEAPVYIERVALSDNKNIMKARRAIRKALETQKAGKGFSFVEILSPCPTIWGKDPVEARRWVFEKMVPTFPLNVFRDRAPEMPLNNAPPQRPVADVLEIAPKQETEAAAAKVHGHHHFKNFTIKVAGFGGQGVLLLGQLLTEMGMREGLEVSWLPSYGPEMRSGSAHCHVCLSKERIGSPLISHPDALIAMNEISLRK
;
A
#
# COMPACT_ATOMS: atom_id res chain seq x y z
N MET A 1 11.10 -13.41 -45.40
CA MET A 1 10.21 -14.60 -45.48
C MET A 1 10.56 -15.44 -44.26
N ALA A 2 9.88 -15.22 -43.13
CA ALA A 2 8.65 -15.91 -42.72
C ALA A 2 8.93 -17.41 -42.49
N ASP A 3 8.65 -18.05 -41.36
CA ASP A 3 7.82 -17.73 -40.19
C ASP A 3 8.11 -18.82 -39.14
N GLU A 4 8.70 -18.45 -38.00
CA GLU A 4 8.76 -19.31 -36.80
C GLU A 4 7.58 -18.92 -35.90
N SER A 5 6.43 -19.54 -36.12
CA SER A 5 5.29 -19.43 -35.21
C SER A 5 4.61 -20.77 -35.01
N LYS A 6 4.77 -21.31 -33.81
CA LYS A 6 3.70 -21.85 -32.94
C LYS A 6 4.36 -22.49 -31.73
N GLY A 7 4.48 -21.69 -30.67
CA GLY A 7 4.66 -22.22 -29.32
C GLY A 7 3.54 -23.19 -29.03
N SER A 8 3.92 -24.39 -28.60
CA SER A 8 3.02 -25.50 -28.29
C SER A 8 2.01 -25.07 -27.24
N LEU A 9 0.73 -25.22 -27.58
CA LEU A 9 -0.35 -25.21 -26.62
C LEU A 9 -0.11 -26.35 -25.62
N THR A 10 -0.07 -25.98 -24.34
CA THR A 10 -0.34 -26.77 -23.13
C THR A 10 -0.69 -28.24 -23.36
N GLU A 11 0.12 -29.15 -22.81
CA GLU A 11 -0.23 -30.56 -22.63
C GLU A 11 -1.57 -30.64 -21.88
N ILE A 12 -2.54 -31.30 -22.51
CA ILE A 12 -3.91 -31.44 -21.99
C ILE A 12 -3.93 -32.67 -21.08
N GLU A 13 -4.05 -32.47 -19.77
CA GLU A 13 -4.27 -33.57 -18.83
C GLU A 13 -5.68 -34.15 -19.01
N VAL A 14 -5.76 -35.32 -19.66
CA VAL A 14 -6.99 -36.11 -19.77
C VAL A 14 -7.23 -36.80 -18.43
N ASN A 15 -8.39 -36.56 -17.80
CA ASN A 15 -8.70 -37.21 -16.53
C ASN A 15 -8.92 -38.73 -16.71
N LYS A 16 -8.84 -39.49 -15.60
CA LYS A 16 -8.98 -40.96 -15.59
C LYS A 16 -10.30 -41.49 -16.20
N ASN A 17 -11.26 -40.62 -16.48
CA ASN A 17 -12.57 -40.96 -17.05
C ASN A 17 -12.71 -40.59 -18.53
N GLY A 18 -11.63 -40.14 -19.20
CA GLY A 18 -11.64 -39.79 -20.62
C GLY A 18 -12.31 -38.45 -20.94
N TYR A 19 -12.57 -37.61 -19.94
CA TYR A 19 -13.10 -36.25 -20.14
C TYR A 19 -11.97 -35.22 -20.11
N GLU A 20 -12.06 -34.25 -21.02
CA GLU A 20 -11.21 -33.06 -21.04
C GLU A 20 -11.70 -32.06 -19.99
N VAL A 21 -10.80 -31.66 -19.08
CA VAL A 21 -11.08 -30.60 -18.12
C VAL A 21 -10.83 -29.26 -18.81
N VAL A 22 -11.89 -28.65 -19.33
CA VAL A 22 -11.79 -27.34 -20.02
C VAL A 22 -11.63 -26.20 -19.01
N HIS A 23 -12.24 -26.32 -17.83
CA HIS A 23 -12.15 -25.34 -16.75
C HIS A 23 -12.15 -26.03 -15.39
N GLU A 24 -11.21 -25.62 -14.54
CA GLU A 24 -11.14 -26.04 -13.15
C GLU A 24 -10.91 -24.84 -12.22
N LYS A 25 -11.02 -25.10 -10.92
CA LYS A 25 -10.65 -24.13 -9.90
C LYS A 25 -9.14 -23.89 -10.00
N SER A 26 -8.75 -22.61 -10.05
CA SER A 26 -7.33 -22.24 -10.09
C SER A 26 -6.58 -22.80 -8.86
N PRO A 27 -5.36 -23.36 -9.04
CA PRO A 27 -4.53 -23.85 -7.94
C PRO A 27 -4.02 -22.71 -7.04
N LEU A 28 -4.13 -21.45 -7.49
CA LEU A 28 -3.89 -20.29 -6.63
C LEU A 28 -4.85 -20.19 -5.46
N PHE A 29 -5.92 -20.98 -5.39
CA PHE A 29 -6.79 -20.99 -4.23
C PHE A 29 -6.49 -22.19 -3.33
N TYR A 30 -6.33 -21.95 -2.03
CA TYR A 30 -6.27 -23.01 -1.03
C TYR A 30 -7.48 -23.96 -1.15
N ASP A 31 -7.24 -25.24 -0.91
CA ASP A 31 -8.30 -26.27 -0.97
C ASP A 31 -9.22 -26.26 0.24
N LEU A 32 -8.68 -25.86 1.39
CA LEU A 32 -9.38 -25.77 2.67
C LEU A 32 -9.13 -24.41 3.32
N TYR A 33 -10.19 -23.73 3.70
CA TYR A 33 -10.12 -22.49 4.47
C TYR A 33 -10.10 -22.82 5.97
N GLU A 34 -8.94 -23.26 6.48
CA GLU A 34 -8.79 -23.82 7.83
C GLU A 34 -9.22 -22.89 8.97
N ARG A 35 -9.16 -21.57 8.75
CA ARG A 35 -9.57 -20.57 9.75
C ARG A 35 -11.08 -20.37 9.82
N LYS A 36 -11.84 -21.06 8.97
CA LYS A 36 -13.30 -21.18 9.06
C LYS A 36 -13.64 -22.45 9.84
N ALA A 37 -14.75 -22.41 10.58
CA ALA A 37 -15.25 -23.54 11.36
C ALA A 37 -15.76 -24.68 10.43
N ASP A 38 -17.00 -25.13 10.57
CA ASP A 38 -17.48 -26.34 9.87
C ASP A 38 -17.61 -26.19 8.34
N LEU A 39 -17.48 -24.97 7.81
CA LEU A 39 -17.71 -24.64 6.39
C LEU A 39 -16.42 -24.35 5.63
N LYS A 40 -15.36 -25.16 5.84
CA LYS A 40 -14.00 -24.96 5.29
C LYS A 40 -13.90 -24.94 3.77
N HIS A 41 -14.89 -25.48 3.05
CA HIS A 41 -14.95 -25.45 1.58
C HIS A 41 -15.68 -24.23 1.00
N GLN A 42 -16.29 -23.41 1.86
CA GLN A 42 -17.10 -22.28 1.42
C GLN A 42 -16.38 -20.97 1.72
N THR A 43 -16.46 -20.01 0.79
CA THR A 43 -15.91 -18.67 1.03
C THR A 43 -16.62 -17.98 2.21
N HIS A 44 -15.98 -16.97 2.79
CA HIS A 44 -16.58 -16.05 3.77
C HIS A 44 -17.47 -15.00 3.09
N TYR A 45 -17.43 -14.89 1.76
CA TYR A 45 -18.24 -13.92 1.03
C TYR A 45 -19.69 -14.38 0.93
N CYS A 46 -20.60 -13.40 1.01
CA CYS A 46 -22.03 -13.63 0.88
C CYS A 46 -22.38 -14.18 -0.52
N PRO A 47 -23.41 -15.04 -0.64
CA PRO A 47 -23.92 -15.46 -1.94
C PRO A 47 -24.24 -14.27 -2.83
N GLY A 48 -23.71 -14.26 -4.06
CA GLY A 48 -23.90 -13.15 -5.01
C GLY A 48 -22.95 -11.96 -4.85
N CYS A 49 -22.06 -11.96 -3.86
CA CYS A 49 -21.04 -10.93 -3.69
C CYS A 49 -20.06 -10.92 -4.87
N GLY A 50 -19.69 -9.72 -5.36
CA GLY A 50 -18.75 -9.58 -6.48
C GLY A 50 -17.31 -9.99 -6.16
N HIS A 51 -16.91 -10.03 -4.88
CA HIS A 51 -15.55 -10.41 -4.49
C HIS A 51 -15.17 -11.82 -4.98
N GLY A 52 -16.10 -12.79 -4.93
CA GLY A 52 -15.84 -14.15 -5.41
C GLY A 52 -15.54 -14.19 -6.91
N VAL A 53 -16.24 -13.38 -7.70
CA VAL A 53 -15.98 -13.26 -9.15
C VAL A 53 -14.66 -12.55 -9.39
N ALA A 54 -14.41 -11.41 -8.73
CA ALA A 54 -13.15 -10.68 -8.87
C ALA A 54 -11.94 -11.54 -8.51
N HIS A 55 -11.99 -12.26 -7.38
CA HIS A 55 -10.94 -13.19 -6.97
C HIS A 55 -10.70 -14.26 -8.02
N LYS A 56 -11.76 -14.89 -8.53
CA LYS A 56 -11.64 -15.91 -9.60
C LYS A 56 -10.88 -15.34 -10.79
N LEU A 57 -11.25 -14.16 -11.27
CA LEU A 57 -10.60 -13.53 -12.42
C LEU A 57 -9.13 -13.17 -12.14
N ILE A 58 -8.82 -12.73 -10.92
CA ILE A 58 -7.43 -12.46 -10.52
C ILE A 58 -6.61 -13.75 -10.45
N ALA A 59 -7.15 -14.81 -9.85
CA ALA A 59 -6.47 -16.11 -9.76
C ALA A 59 -6.19 -16.69 -11.16
N GLU A 60 -7.18 -16.70 -12.05
CA GLU A 60 -6.99 -17.15 -13.43
C GLU A 60 -5.90 -16.32 -14.15
N ALA A 61 -5.90 -15.00 -13.98
CA ALA A 61 -4.88 -14.15 -14.60
C ALA A 61 -3.48 -14.42 -14.05
N LEU A 62 -3.32 -14.65 -12.75
CA LEU A 62 -2.03 -14.99 -12.14
C LEU A 62 -1.53 -16.38 -12.57
N GLN A 63 -2.43 -17.35 -12.67
CA GLN A 63 -2.15 -18.69 -13.18
C GLN A 63 -1.66 -18.63 -14.62
N GLU A 64 -2.40 -17.94 -15.50
CA GLU A 64 -2.05 -17.79 -16.91
C GLU A 64 -0.73 -17.01 -17.12
N LEU A 65 -0.34 -16.17 -16.16
CA LEU A 65 0.93 -15.43 -16.20
C LEU A 65 2.10 -16.22 -15.59
N GLY A 66 1.82 -17.28 -14.84
CA GLY A 66 2.81 -18.15 -14.19
C GLY A 66 3.56 -17.46 -13.03
N VAL A 67 2.89 -16.59 -12.27
CA VAL A 67 3.55 -15.69 -11.28
C VAL A 67 3.09 -15.91 -9.83
N GLN A 68 2.54 -17.09 -9.52
CA GLN A 68 2.01 -17.40 -8.18
C GLN A 68 3.04 -17.17 -7.06
N ASP A 69 4.22 -17.81 -7.14
CA ASP A 69 5.29 -17.73 -6.12
C ASP A 69 6.02 -16.37 -6.09
N GLU A 70 5.72 -15.50 -7.05
CA GLU A 70 6.24 -14.14 -7.14
C GLU A 70 5.24 -13.10 -6.64
N THR A 71 4.00 -13.51 -6.36
CA THR A 71 2.92 -12.60 -6.00
C THR A 71 2.82 -12.39 -4.49
N ILE A 72 2.60 -11.15 -4.09
CA ILE A 72 2.30 -10.71 -2.74
C ILE A 72 0.99 -9.92 -2.77
N PHE A 73 -0.02 -10.43 -2.06
CA PHE A 73 -1.31 -9.80 -1.85
C PHE A 73 -1.29 -8.94 -0.58
N VAL A 74 -1.51 -7.63 -0.74
CA VAL A 74 -1.65 -6.67 0.36
C VAL A 74 -3.14 -6.42 0.57
N SER A 75 -3.67 -6.97 1.67
CA SER A 75 -5.11 -7.00 1.96
C SER A 75 -5.41 -6.17 3.21
N PRO A 76 -6.15 -5.05 3.11
CA PRO A 76 -6.52 -4.23 4.25
C PRO A 76 -7.86 -4.65 4.85
N VAL A 77 -8.21 -4.03 5.98
CA VAL A 77 -9.48 -4.24 6.70
C VAL A 77 -10.70 -3.91 5.83
N GLY A 78 -11.70 -4.79 5.88
CA GLY A 78 -12.93 -4.74 5.07
C GLY A 78 -13.27 -6.12 4.53
N CYS A 79 -14.35 -6.29 3.76
CA CYS A 79 -14.62 -7.57 3.08
C CYS A 79 -13.41 -8.02 2.25
N SER A 80 -12.69 -7.05 1.65
CA SER A 80 -11.44 -7.25 0.92
C SER A 80 -10.36 -7.97 1.72
N VAL A 81 -10.37 -7.89 3.05
CA VAL A 81 -9.36 -8.51 3.91
C VAL A 81 -9.31 -10.02 3.67
N PHE A 82 -10.44 -10.66 3.35
CA PHE A 82 -10.49 -12.12 3.26
C PHE A 82 -9.67 -12.71 2.11
N ALA A 83 -9.13 -11.92 1.19
CA ALA A 83 -8.25 -12.40 0.13
C ALA A 83 -7.10 -13.27 0.64
N TYR A 84 -6.49 -12.93 1.78
CA TYR A 84 -5.40 -13.74 2.33
C TYR A 84 -5.81 -15.12 2.87
N TYR A 85 -7.10 -15.39 3.01
CA TYR A 85 -7.58 -16.73 3.35
C TYR A 85 -7.74 -17.64 2.14
N TYR A 86 -7.66 -17.09 0.94
CA TYR A 86 -7.96 -17.83 -0.28
C TYR A 86 -6.75 -18.00 -1.16
N PHE A 87 -5.95 -16.96 -1.37
CA PHE A 87 -4.84 -17.02 -2.31
C PHE A 87 -3.61 -17.69 -1.71
N ASP A 88 -3.14 -18.75 -2.36
CA ASP A 88 -1.86 -19.41 -2.13
C ASP A 88 -0.72 -18.64 -2.77
N VAL A 89 -0.43 -17.49 -2.18
CA VAL A 89 0.62 -16.53 -2.56
C VAL A 89 1.19 -15.90 -1.28
N GLY A 90 2.19 -15.03 -1.40
CA GLY A 90 2.61 -14.20 -0.26
C GLY A 90 1.46 -13.30 0.20
N ASN A 91 1.14 -13.26 1.48
CA ASN A 91 0.02 -12.47 1.98
C ASN A 91 0.44 -11.54 3.11
N VAL A 92 0.06 -10.27 3.01
CA VAL A 92 0.31 -9.25 4.03
C VAL A 92 -1.03 -8.58 4.38
N GLN A 93 -1.52 -8.82 5.59
CA GLN A 93 -2.63 -8.07 6.14
C GLN A 93 -2.14 -6.75 6.72
N VAL A 94 -2.89 -5.67 6.46
CA VAL A 94 -2.48 -4.32 6.87
C VAL A 94 -3.62 -3.55 7.51
N ALA A 95 -3.26 -2.47 8.21
CA ALA A 95 -4.23 -1.56 8.79
C ALA A 95 -5.12 -0.91 7.73
N HIS A 96 -6.35 -0.55 8.14
CA HIS A 96 -7.34 0.09 7.27
C HIS A 96 -6.79 1.38 6.64
N GLY A 97 -6.94 1.51 5.33
CA GLY A 97 -6.46 2.61 4.50
C GLY A 97 -4.98 2.55 4.11
N ARG A 98 -4.20 1.63 4.67
CA ARG A 98 -2.73 1.63 4.54
C ARG A 98 -2.19 0.70 3.46
N ALA A 99 -3.06 0.04 2.70
CA ALA A 99 -2.62 -0.90 1.66
C ALA A 99 -1.70 -0.27 0.59
N PRO A 100 -1.94 0.95 0.06
CA PRO A 100 -1.02 1.54 -0.91
C PRO A 100 0.35 1.85 -0.33
N ALA A 101 0.40 2.31 0.94
CA ALA A 101 1.64 2.61 1.64
C ALA A 101 2.46 1.34 1.90
N ALA A 102 1.81 0.30 2.44
CA ALA A 102 2.46 -0.99 2.67
C ALA A 102 2.89 -1.66 1.36
N ALA A 103 2.05 -1.63 0.32
CA ALA A 103 2.39 -2.14 -1.01
C ALA A 103 3.59 -1.40 -1.62
N THR A 104 3.68 -0.07 -1.42
CA THR A 104 4.86 0.71 -1.81
C THR A 104 6.12 0.19 -1.12
N ALA A 105 6.07 -0.03 0.20
CA ALA A 105 7.22 -0.53 0.95
C ALA A 105 7.62 -1.94 0.48
N VAL A 106 6.66 -2.85 0.33
CA VAL A 106 6.90 -4.22 -0.18
C VAL A 106 7.51 -4.16 -1.57
N LYS A 107 6.96 -3.36 -2.49
CA LYS A 107 7.48 -3.29 -3.87
C LYS A 107 8.89 -2.70 -3.94
N ARG A 108 9.22 -1.73 -3.09
CA ARG A 108 10.57 -1.14 -3.04
C ARG A 108 11.59 -2.05 -2.36
N ALA A 109 11.17 -2.83 -1.35
CA ALA A 109 12.03 -3.81 -0.69
C ALA A 109 12.22 -5.07 -1.54
N CYS A 110 11.23 -5.44 -2.35
CA CYS A 110 11.24 -6.60 -3.23
C CYS A 110 10.87 -6.19 -4.67
N PRO A 111 11.79 -5.52 -5.42
CA PRO A 111 11.50 -4.96 -6.73
C PRO A 111 10.98 -5.96 -7.76
N ASP A 112 11.41 -7.22 -7.67
CA ASP A 112 11.07 -8.27 -8.64
C ASP A 112 9.71 -8.93 -8.35
N LYS A 113 9.11 -8.71 -7.18
CA LYS A 113 7.85 -9.35 -6.79
C LYS A 113 6.64 -8.63 -7.37
N PHE A 114 5.60 -9.38 -7.71
CA PHE A 114 4.28 -8.83 -8.04
C PHE A 114 3.59 -8.41 -6.75
N VAL A 115 3.25 -7.14 -6.63
CA VAL A 115 2.54 -6.62 -5.47
C VAL A 115 1.15 -6.17 -5.91
N ILE A 116 0.15 -6.81 -5.32
CA ILE A 116 -1.26 -6.53 -5.55
C ILE A 116 -1.83 -5.87 -4.30
N SER A 117 -2.44 -4.70 -4.44
CA SER A 117 -3.27 -4.10 -3.41
C SER A 117 -4.74 -4.34 -3.73
N TYR A 118 -5.48 -4.94 -2.82
CA TYR A 118 -6.89 -5.27 -3.03
C TYR A 118 -7.76 -4.57 -2.01
N GLN A 119 -8.44 -3.52 -2.43
CA GLN A 119 -9.06 -2.56 -1.51
C GLN A 119 -10.56 -2.41 -1.77
N GLY A 120 -11.35 -2.28 -0.72
CA GLY A 120 -12.75 -1.89 -0.81
C GLY A 120 -12.94 -0.37 -0.85
N ASP A 121 -14.17 0.07 -1.14
CA ASP A 121 -14.62 1.47 -1.18
C ASP A 121 -14.07 2.34 -0.04
N GLY A 122 -14.53 2.08 1.18
CA GLY A 122 -14.14 2.88 2.34
C GLY A 122 -12.66 2.78 2.73
N ASP A 123 -11.98 1.71 2.33
CA ASP A 123 -10.55 1.56 2.57
C ASP A 123 -9.75 2.52 1.67
N LEU A 124 -10.03 2.49 0.36
CA LEU A 124 -9.28 3.23 -0.63
C LEU A 124 -9.74 4.69 -0.75
N ALA A 125 -11.05 4.92 -0.85
CA ALA A 125 -11.63 6.21 -1.19
C ALA A 125 -11.97 7.07 0.03
N ALA A 126 -11.87 6.53 1.26
CA ALA A 126 -12.06 7.30 2.49
C ALA A 126 -10.72 7.48 3.21
N ILE A 127 -10.41 6.60 4.17
CA ILE A 127 -9.24 6.73 5.04
C ILE A 127 -7.91 6.54 4.29
N GLY A 128 -7.91 5.78 3.19
CA GLY A 128 -6.74 5.54 2.34
C GLY A 128 -6.55 6.52 1.17
N THR A 129 -7.37 7.57 1.06
CA THR A 129 -7.35 8.47 -0.12
C THR A 129 -5.98 9.07 -0.38
N ALA A 130 -5.32 9.59 0.66
CA ALA A 130 -3.99 10.16 0.52
C ALA A 130 -2.97 9.10 0.07
N GLU A 131 -3.07 7.88 0.62
CA GLU A 131 -2.12 6.80 0.31
C GLU A 131 -2.21 6.37 -1.15
N ILE A 132 -3.42 6.18 -1.66
CA ILE A 132 -3.61 5.75 -3.06
C ILE A 132 -3.21 6.85 -4.04
N VAL A 133 -3.55 8.11 -3.76
CA VAL A 133 -3.18 9.25 -4.61
C VAL A 133 -1.66 9.39 -4.66
N HIS A 134 -0.97 9.29 -3.53
CA HIS A 134 0.49 9.42 -3.50
C HIS A 134 1.21 8.19 -4.10
N ALA A 135 0.70 6.97 -3.91
CA ALA A 135 1.25 5.78 -4.58
C ALA A 135 1.10 5.88 -6.11
N ALA A 136 -0.09 6.29 -6.58
CA ALA A 136 -0.35 6.51 -7.99
C ALA A 136 0.52 7.63 -8.57
N ASN A 137 0.63 8.76 -7.88
CA ASN A 137 1.42 9.92 -8.33
C ASN A 137 2.93 9.65 -8.40
N ARG A 138 3.44 8.74 -7.56
CA ARG A 138 4.84 8.26 -7.66
C ARG A 138 5.05 7.22 -8.75
N GLY A 139 3.98 6.70 -9.35
CA GLY A 139 4.06 5.63 -10.35
C GLY A 139 4.57 4.33 -9.75
N GLU A 140 4.31 4.06 -8.46
CA GLU A 140 4.76 2.83 -7.79
C GLU A 140 4.36 1.61 -8.63
N LYS A 141 5.28 0.67 -8.84
CA LYS A 141 5.09 -0.49 -9.73
C LYS A 141 4.20 -1.56 -9.09
N ILE A 142 3.03 -1.17 -8.60
CA ILE A 142 2.04 -2.02 -7.96
C ILE A 142 0.75 -2.05 -8.80
N THR A 143 -0.04 -3.09 -8.63
CA THR A 143 -1.38 -3.21 -9.23
C THR A 143 -2.42 -3.08 -8.14
N VAL A 144 -3.37 -2.17 -8.32
CA VAL A 144 -4.45 -1.92 -7.36
C VAL A 144 -5.78 -2.36 -7.96
N PHE A 145 -6.47 -3.26 -7.27
CA PHE A 145 -7.85 -3.63 -7.55
C PHE A 145 -8.77 -2.96 -6.55
N PHE A 146 -9.62 -2.06 -7.04
CA PHE A 146 -10.55 -1.29 -6.23
C PHE A 146 -11.96 -1.84 -6.37
N LEU A 147 -12.46 -2.51 -5.33
CA LEU A 147 -13.79 -3.08 -5.30
C LEU A 147 -14.78 -2.03 -4.83
N ASN A 148 -15.33 -1.31 -5.80
CA ASN A 148 -16.34 -0.28 -5.56
C ASN A 148 -17.72 -0.94 -5.46
N ASN A 149 -18.19 -1.14 -4.23
CA ASN A 149 -19.55 -1.56 -3.91
C ASN A 149 -20.40 -0.42 -3.32
N GLY A 150 -19.91 0.82 -3.34
CA GLY A 150 -20.63 1.99 -2.86
C GLY A 150 -21.02 1.96 -1.38
N ILE A 151 -20.44 1.09 -0.55
CA ILE A 151 -20.87 0.91 0.84
C ILE A 151 -19.84 0.20 1.72
N TYR A 152 -19.77 0.56 3.01
CA TYR A 152 -18.98 -0.18 3.99
C TYR A 152 -19.64 -1.52 4.33
N GLY A 153 -19.25 -2.57 3.60
CA GLY A 153 -19.92 -3.87 3.68
C GLY A 153 -19.74 -4.59 5.02
N MET A 154 -18.48 -4.75 5.46
CA MET A 154 -18.12 -5.55 6.64
C MET A 154 -18.65 -4.96 7.96
N THR A 155 -18.75 -3.63 8.06
CA THR A 155 -19.13 -2.93 9.28
C THR A 155 -20.63 -2.71 9.41
N GLY A 156 -21.44 -3.25 8.49
CA GLY A 156 -22.90 -3.22 8.59
C GLY A 156 -23.58 -2.11 7.79
N GLY A 157 -22.94 -1.57 6.75
CA GLY A 157 -23.63 -0.77 5.73
C GLY A 157 -23.65 0.73 5.96
N GLN A 158 -22.56 1.30 6.45
CA GLN A 158 -22.37 2.76 6.54
C GLN A 158 -22.13 3.38 5.16
N MET A 159 -22.47 4.66 5.02
CA MET A 159 -22.18 5.44 3.82
C MET A 159 -20.67 5.44 3.55
N ALA A 160 -20.31 5.17 2.31
CA ALA A 160 -18.96 5.22 1.79
C ALA A 160 -18.79 6.36 0.77
N PRO A 161 -17.55 6.77 0.46
CA PRO A 161 -17.30 7.90 -0.43
C PRO A 161 -17.88 7.76 -1.84
N THR A 162 -18.08 6.53 -2.32
CA THR A 162 -18.72 6.29 -3.62
C THR A 162 -20.21 5.90 -3.52
N THR A 163 -20.83 5.93 -2.33
CA THR A 163 -22.29 5.73 -2.17
C THR A 163 -23.07 6.70 -3.04
N LEU A 164 -24.04 6.23 -3.82
CA LEU A 164 -24.78 7.06 -4.77
C LEU A 164 -25.67 8.09 -4.06
N VAL A 165 -25.97 9.19 -4.75
CA VAL A 165 -26.92 10.20 -4.28
C VAL A 165 -28.30 9.56 -4.06
N GLY A 166 -28.93 9.85 -2.92
CA GLY A 166 -30.22 9.31 -2.53
C GLY A 166 -30.18 7.90 -1.94
N GLU A 167 -29.06 7.18 -2.06
CA GLU A 167 -28.95 5.83 -1.48
C GLU A 167 -28.83 5.90 0.04
N LYS A 168 -29.66 5.11 0.71
CA LYS A 168 -29.73 5.03 2.17
C LYS A 168 -28.64 4.11 2.71
N SER A 169 -28.15 4.46 3.89
CA SER A 169 -27.19 3.67 4.65
C SER A 169 -27.51 3.75 6.14
N THR A 170 -26.85 2.96 6.98
CA THR A 170 -27.07 3.01 8.43
C THR A 170 -26.71 4.36 9.05
N THR A 171 -25.77 5.09 8.45
CA THR A 171 -25.33 6.43 8.89
C THR A 171 -25.96 7.57 8.10
N SER A 172 -26.69 7.27 7.03
CA SER A 172 -27.42 8.23 6.20
C SER A 172 -28.83 7.70 5.90
N PRO A 173 -29.74 7.69 6.91
CA PRO A 173 -31.04 7.04 6.79
C PRO A 173 -31.99 7.74 5.81
N TRP A 174 -31.75 9.02 5.52
CA TRP A 174 -32.48 9.79 4.50
C TRP A 174 -31.82 9.77 3.11
N GLY A 175 -30.78 8.96 2.95
CA GLY A 175 -29.98 8.90 1.73
C GLY A 175 -28.85 9.92 1.71
N ARG A 176 -27.85 9.69 0.84
CA ARG A 176 -26.80 10.68 0.58
C ARG A 176 -27.38 11.93 -0.07
N ARG A 177 -27.18 13.09 0.56
CA ARG A 177 -27.61 14.41 0.07
C ARG A 177 -26.37 15.23 -0.28
N PRO A 178 -26.21 15.67 -1.54
CA PRO A 178 -25.01 16.39 -1.96
C PRO A 178 -24.70 17.64 -1.15
N ALA A 179 -25.74 18.32 -0.63
CA ALA A 179 -25.57 19.52 0.17
C ALA A 179 -24.91 19.29 1.55
N ASN A 180 -24.96 18.07 2.09
CA ASN A 180 -24.38 17.76 3.40
C ASN A 180 -23.22 16.75 3.28
N GLU A 181 -23.43 15.65 2.56
CA GLU A 181 -22.45 14.55 2.44
C GLU A 181 -21.59 14.63 1.16
N GLY A 182 -21.83 15.63 0.30
CA GLY A 182 -21.13 15.79 -0.97
C GLY A 182 -21.54 14.77 -2.04
N PHE A 183 -20.93 14.87 -3.22
CA PHE A 183 -21.16 13.95 -4.34
C PHE A 183 -20.24 12.71 -4.28
N PRO A 184 -20.64 11.58 -4.88
CA PRO A 184 -19.81 10.37 -4.96
C PRO A 184 -18.43 10.66 -5.56
N LEU A 185 -17.38 10.08 -4.97
CA LEU A 185 -16.02 10.25 -5.47
C LEU A 185 -15.77 9.36 -6.70
N HIS A 186 -15.24 9.98 -7.75
CA HIS A 186 -14.89 9.36 -9.01
C HIS A 186 -13.38 9.01 -9.01
N MET A 187 -13.02 7.90 -8.36
CA MET A 187 -11.61 7.58 -8.10
C MET A 187 -10.80 7.31 -9.39
N ALA A 188 -11.35 6.58 -10.36
CA ALA A 188 -10.65 6.35 -11.63
C ALA A 188 -10.34 7.66 -12.38
N GLU A 189 -11.31 8.57 -12.45
CA GLU A 189 -11.17 9.89 -13.07
C GLU A 189 -10.15 10.74 -12.32
N LEU A 190 -10.24 10.80 -10.98
CA LEU A 190 -9.31 11.52 -10.13
C LEU A 190 -7.88 11.04 -10.37
N LEU A 191 -7.63 9.74 -10.29
CA LEU A 191 -6.30 9.16 -10.49
C LEU A 191 -5.81 9.31 -11.93
N ALA A 192 -6.71 9.34 -12.91
CA ALA A 192 -6.34 9.54 -14.32
C ALA A 192 -5.81 10.94 -14.64
N THR A 193 -6.09 11.93 -13.78
CA THR A 193 -5.49 13.27 -13.89
C THR A 193 -4.00 13.29 -13.55
N LEU A 194 -3.49 12.28 -12.84
CA LEU A 194 -2.08 12.16 -12.48
C LEU A 194 -1.24 11.72 -13.68
N GLU A 195 0.01 12.17 -13.73
CA GLU A 195 0.90 11.87 -14.87
C GLU A 195 1.54 10.49 -14.77
N ALA A 196 1.91 10.03 -13.58
CA ALA A 196 2.69 8.81 -13.40
C ALA A 196 1.95 7.47 -13.66
N PRO A 197 0.64 7.31 -13.37
CA PRO A 197 -0.06 6.04 -13.62
C PRO A 197 0.04 5.58 -15.07
N VAL A 198 0.15 4.27 -15.29
CA VAL A 198 0.27 3.73 -16.65
C VAL A 198 -1.07 3.26 -17.19
N TYR A 199 -1.85 2.60 -16.33
CA TYR A 199 -3.09 1.95 -16.72
C TYR A 199 -4.17 2.18 -15.67
N ILE A 200 -5.31 2.72 -16.09
CA ILE A 200 -6.48 3.00 -15.26
C ILE A 200 -7.72 2.61 -16.06
N GLU A 201 -8.46 1.62 -15.59
CA GLU A 201 -9.72 1.19 -16.22
C GLU A 201 -10.81 0.98 -15.16
N ARG A 202 -12.05 1.33 -15.51
CA ARG A 202 -13.23 0.94 -14.72
C ARG A 202 -14.04 -0.12 -15.46
N VAL A 203 -14.34 -1.20 -14.75
CA VAL A 203 -15.13 -2.35 -15.22
C VAL A 203 -16.27 -2.64 -14.23
N ALA A 204 -17.19 -3.52 -14.62
CA ALA A 204 -18.33 -3.91 -13.78
C ALA A 204 -18.54 -5.42 -13.75
N LEU A 205 -19.10 -5.90 -12.63
CA LEU A 205 -19.54 -7.28 -12.44
C LEU A 205 -21.07 -7.40 -12.52
N SER A 206 -21.67 -6.71 -13.47
CA SER A 206 -23.12 -6.63 -13.66
C SER A 206 -23.71 -7.77 -14.49
N ASP A 207 -22.97 -8.24 -15.50
CA ASP A 207 -23.41 -9.24 -16.48
C ASP A 207 -22.21 -9.94 -17.10
N ASN A 208 -22.46 -11.00 -17.88
CA ASN A 208 -21.40 -11.82 -18.48
C ASN A 208 -20.48 -11.01 -19.43
N LYS A 209 -21.03 -10.07 -20.20
CA LYS A 209 -20.24 -9.26 -21.14
C LYS A 209 -19.26 -8.36 -20.39
N ASN A 210 -19.72 -7.72 -19.32
CA ASN A 210 -18.89 -6.85 -18.49
C ASN A 210 -17.92 -7.65 -17.61
N ILE A 211 -18.29 -8.86 -17.16
CA ILE A 211 -17.36 -9.80 -16.50
C ILE A 211 -16.20 -10.17 -17.43
N MET A 212 -16.47 -10.43 -18.72
CA MET A 212 -15.40 -10.71 -19.68
C MET A 212 -14.51 -9.50 -19.96
N LYS A 213 -15.04 -8.27 -19.87
CA LYS A 213 -14.21 -7.05 -19.89
C LYS A 213 -13.34 -6.97 -18.63
N ALA A 214 -13.91 -7.24 -17.46
CA ALA A 214 -13.18 -7.26 -16.20
C ALA A 214 -12.02 -8.27 -16.24
N ARG A 215 -12.23 -9.47 -16.80
CA ARG A 215 -11.15 -10.46 -17.02
C ARG A 215 -9.97 -9.86 -17.79
N ARG A 216 -10.24 -9.18 -18.91
CA ARG A 216 -9.21 -8.56 -19.75
C ARG A 216 -8.50 -7.41 -19.02
N ALA A 217 -9.25 -6.56 -18.32
CA ALA A 217 -8.68 -5.43 -17.59
C ALA A 217 -7.78 -5.89 -16.44
N ILE A 218 -8.22 -6.90 -15.68
CA ILE A 218 -7.43 -7.49 -14.59
C ILE A 218 -6.13 -8.08 -15.12
N ARG A 219 -6.19 -8.87 -16.20
CA ARG A 219 -5.00 -9.45 -16.83
C ARG A 219 -4.05 -8.35 -17.32
N LYS A 220 -4.56 -7.34 -18.01
CA LYS A 220 -3.76 -6.21 -18.52
C LYS A 220 -3.08 -5.40 -17.41
N ALA A 221 -3.77 -5.20 -16.28
CA ALA A 221 -3.18 -4.51 -15.13
C ALA A 221 -1.97 -5.28 -14.56
N LEU A 222 -2.04 -6.61 -14.52
CA LEU A 222 -0.94 -7.48 -14.09
C LEU A 222 0.17 -7.54 -15.14
N GLU A 223 -0.16 -7.59 -16.43
CA GLU A 223 0.83 -7.50 -17.53
C GLU A 223 1.61 -6.17 -17.50
N THR A 224 0.94 -5.08 -17.12
CA THR A 224 1.59 -3.77 -16.93
C THR A 224 2.65 -3.83 -15.83
N GLN A 225 2.36 -4.51 -14.72
CA GLN A 225 3.32 -4.72 -13.65
C GLN A 225 4.44 -5.70 -14.06
N LYS A 226 4.11 -6.79 -14.76
CA LYS A 226 5.09 -7.76 -15.32
C LYS A 226 6.12 -7.07 -16.21
N ALA A 227 5.67 -6.14 -17.04
CA ALA A 227 6.52 -5.34 -17.91
C ALA A 227 7.27 -4.21 -17.17
N GLY A 228 7.09 -4.08 -15.85
CA GLY A 228 7.77 -3.08 -15.01
C GLY A 228 7.42 -1.63 -15.36
N LYS A 229 6.29 -1.39 -16.05
CA LYS A 229 5.95 -0.08 -16.64
C LYS A 229 5.58 0.97 -15.60
N GLY A 230 4.91 0.59 -14.52
CA GLY A 230 4.46 1.52 -13.49
C GLY A 230 3.16 1.09 -12.81
N PHE A 231 2.51 2.06 -12.17
CA PHE A 231 1.27 1.89 -11.43
C PHE A 231 0.10 1.50 -12.35
N SER A 232 -0.64 0.46 -11.97
CA SER A 232 -1.89 0.06 -12.62
C SER A 232 -3.06 0.00 -11.63
N PHE A 233 -4.23 0.44 -12.06
CA PHE A 233 -5.43 0.51 -11.24
C PHE A 233 -6.66 0.04 -12.02
N VAL A 234 -7.44 -0.86 -11.42
CA VAL A 234 -8.71 -1.30 -11.98
C VAL A 234 -9.81 -1.11 -10.94
N GLU A 235 -10.74 -0.20 -11.23
CA GLU A 235 -11.96 -0.03 -10.45
C GLU A 235 -13.01 -1.02 -10.94
N ILE A 236 -13.52 -1.82 -10.02
CA ILE A 236 -14.46 -2.91 -10.29
C ILE A 236 -15.77 -2.58 -9.56
N LEU A 237 -16.78 -2.15 -10.32
CA LEU A 237 -18.13 -1.96 -9.79
C LEU A 237 -18.71 -3.33 -9.42
N SER A 238 -18.97 -3.54 -8.12
CA SER A 238 -19.18 -4.86 -7.54
C SER A 238 -20.49 -4.94 -6.76
N PRO A 239 -21.32 -5.99 -6.97
CA PRO A 239 -22.56 -6.18 -6.21
C PRO A 239 -22.31 -6.50 -4.74
N CYS A 240 -23.14 -5.92 -3.86
CA CYS A 240 -23.17 -6.20 -2.41
C CYS A 240 -24.59 -6.56 -1.94
N PRO A 241 -25.12 -7.75 -2.29
CA PRO A 241 -26.52 -8.11 -2.09
C PRO A 241 -26.97 -8.01 -0.62
N THR A 242 -26.18 -8.55 0.31
CA THR A 242 -26.52 -8.59 1.73
C THR A 242 -26.77 -7.21 2.34
N ILE A 243 -25.89 -6.25 2.06
CA ILE A 243 -25.96 -4.94 2.70
C ILE A 243 -26.93 -4.01 1.96
N TRP A 244 -27.08 -4.17 0.65
CA TRP A 244 -28.12 -3.46 -0.10
C TRP A 244 -29.52 -4.02 0.16
N GLY A 245 -29.65 -5.16 0.85
CA GLY A 245 -30.92 -5.83 1.08
C GLY A 245 -31.55 -6.33 -0.22
N LYS A 246 -30.72 -6.82 -1.15
CA LYS A 246 -31.12 -7.24 -2.50
C LYS A 246 -30.80 -8.70 -2.73
N ASP A 247 -31.63 -9.36 -3.53
CA ASP A 247 -31.29 -10.67 -4.07
C ASP A 247 -30.07 -10.59 -4.99
N PRO A 248 -29.25 -11.66 -5.12
CA PRO A 248 -28.05 -11.66 -5.96
C PRO A 248 -28.25 -11.17 -7.40
N VAL A 249 -29.35 -11.56 -8.04
CA VAL A 249 -29.66 -11.16 -9.42
C VAL A 249 -30.05 -9.68 -9.48
N GLU A 250 -30.85 -9.21 -8.52
CA GLU A 250 -31.23 -7.81 -8.42
C GLU A 250 -30.02 -6.92 -8.14
N ALA A 251 -29.11 -7.33 -7.26
CA ALA A 251 -27.88 -6.62 -6.95
C ALA A 251 -27.01 -6.41 -8.20
N ARG A 252 -26.86 -7.45 -9.04
CA ARG A 252 -26.15 -7.33 -10.32
C ARG A 252 -26.82 -6.36 -11.29
N ARG A 253 -28.15 -6.43 -11.40
CA ARG A 253 -28.92 -5.49 -12.22
C ARG A 253 -28.79 -4.05 -11.70
N TRP A 254 -28.78 -3.86 -10.38
CA TRP A 254 -28.59 -2.56 -9.74
C TRP A 254 -27.21 -1.95 -10.05
N VAL A 255 -26.15 -2.77 -10.13
CA VAL A 255 -24.83 -2.30 -10.62
C VAL A 255 -24.96 -1.70 -12.03
N PHE A 256 -25.66 -2.38 -12.94
CA PHE A 256 -25.86 -1.89 -14.31
C PHE A 256 -26.75 -0.64 -14.37
N GLU A 257 -27.86 -0.63 -13.65
CA GLU A 257 -28.88 0.41 -13.76
C GLU A 257 -28.57 1.67 -12.96
N LYS A 258 -27.78 1.56 -11.89
CA LYS A 258 -27.53 2.66 -10.94
C LYS A 258 -26.06 3.03 -10.84
N MET A 259 -25.18 2.04 -10.62
CA MET A 259 -23.75 2.33 -10.48
C MET A 259 -23.11 2.73 -11.80
N VAL A 260 -23.34 2.00 -12.89
CA VAL A 260 -22.71 2.31 -14.20
C VAL A 260 -23.05 3.71 -14.71
N PRO A 261 -24.30 4.22 -14.60
CA PRO A 261 -24.60 5.62 -14.96
C PRO A 261 -23.84 6.64 -14.10
N THR A 262 -23.65 6.35 -12.81
CA THR A 262 -22.90 7.22 -11.90
C THR A 262 -21.39 7.11 -12.15
N PHE A 263 -20.91 5.91 -12.47
CA PHE A 263 -19.50 5.57 -12.65
C PHE A 263 -19.30 4.93 -14.03
N PRO A 264 -19.21 5.74 -15.11
CA PRO A 264 -19.11 5.24 -16.47
C PRO A 264 -17.91 4.31 -16.65
N LEU A 265 -18.13 3.19 -17.34
CA LEU A 265 -17.09 2.22 -17.66
C LEU A 265 -16.22 2.75 -18.80
N ASN A 266 -14.92 2.87 -18.57
CA ASN A 266 -13.99 3.35 -19.58
C ASN A 266 -12.55 2.91 -19.26
N VAL A 267 -11.71 2.92 -20.29
CA VAL A 267 -10.25 2.99 -20.14
C VAL A 267 -9.90 4.46 -19.98
N PHE A 268 -9.60 4.89 -18.76
CA PHE A 268 -9.26 6.28 -18.47
C PHE A 268 -7.79 6.57 -18.78
N ARG A 269 -6.93 5.57 -18.67
CA ARG A 269 -5.51 5.68 -19.01
C ARG A 269 -4.94 4.36 -19.48
N ASP A 270 -4.14 4.42 -20.54
CA ASP A 270 -3.39 3.29 -21.12
C ASP A 270 -2.16 3.82 -21.86
N ARG A 271 -1.28 4.49 -21.12
CA ARG A 271 -0.06 5.10 -21.65
C ARG A 271 1.01 5.15 -20.57
N ALA A 272 2.23 4.76 -20.91
CA ALA A 272 3.37 4.92 -20.01
C ALA A 272 4.00 6.30 -20.23
N PRO A 273 4.11 7.15 -19.19
CA PRO A 273 4.90 8.37 -19.28
C PRO A 273 6.39 8.03 -19.38
N GLU A 274 7.17 8.94 -19.96
CA GLU A 274 8.63 8.84 -19.93
C GLU A 274 9.12 9.22 -18.52
N MET A 275 9.64 8.24 -17.79
CA MET A 275 10.18 8.45 -16.45
C MET A 275 11.71 8.61 -16.53
N PRO A 276 12.30 9.58 -15.82
CA PRO A 276 13.75 9.70 -15.76
C PRO A 276 14.35 8.42 -15.14
N LEU A 277 15.32 7.83 -15.85
CA LEU A 277 15.97 6.57 -15.47
C LEU A 277 16.68 6.63 -14.12
N ASN A 278 17.06 7.83 -13.67
CA ASN A 278 17.79 8.04 -12.44
C ASN A 278 17.31 9.33 -11.75
N ASN A 279 16.84 9.19 -10.51
CA ASN A 279 16.53 10.32 -9.63
C ASN A 279 17.34 10.24 -8.32
N ALA A 280 18.50 9.54 -8.35
CA ALA A 280 19.41 9.56 -7.22
C ALA A 280 19.78 11.02 -6.94
N PRO A 281 19.53 11.52 -5.72
CA PRO A 281 19.90 12.88 -5.39
C PRO A 281 21.42 13.02 -5.62
N PRO A 282 21.87 14.15 -6.19
CA PRO A 282 23.29 14.38 -6.37
C PRO A 282 23.97 14.24 -5.01
N GLN A 283 24.96 13.34 -4.94
CA GLN A 283 25.74 13.09 -3.73
C GLN A 283 26.70 14.28 -3.56
N ARG A 284 26.19 15.38 -3.00
CA ARG A 284 26.98 16.56 -2.65
C ARG A 284 27.37 16.47 -1.18
N PRO A 285 28.62 16.77 -0.81
CA PRO A 285 29.01 17.03 0.57
C PRO A 285 28.04 18.04 1.21
N VAL A 286 27.74 17.85 2.50
CA VAL A 286 26.86 18.76 3.26
C VAL A 286 27.34 20.21 3.17
N ALA A 287 28.66 20.44 3.11
CA ALA A 287 29.25 21.77 2.93
C ALA A 287 28.79 22.44 1.62
N ASP A 288 28.77 21.70 0.51
CA ASP A 288 28.35 22.20 -0.80
C ASP A 288 26.84 22.45 -0.86
N VAL A 289 26.05 21.63 -0.15
CA VAL A 289 24.59 21.80 -0.06
C VAL A 289 24.23 23.02 0.80
N LEU A 290 25.01 23.29 1.85
CA LEU A 290 24.80 24.41 2.76
C LEU A 290 25.52 25.70 2.33
N GLU A 291 26.15 25.69 1.15
CA GLU A 291 26.95 26.83 0.62
C GLU A 291 28.00 27.33 1.63
N ILE A 292 28.52 26.42 2.46
CA ILE A 292 29.57 26.74 3.42
C ILE A 292 30.87 26.83 2.63
N ALA A 293 31.41 28.03 2.49
CA ALA A 293 32.72 28.23 1.89
C ALA A 293 33.74 27.31 2.59
N PRO A 294 34.57 26.55 1.84
CA PRO A 294 35.63 25.80 2.45
C PRO A 294 36.51 26.78 3.24
N LYS A 295 36.61 26.57 4.56
CA LYS A 295 37.61 27.26 5.35
C LYS A 295 38.95 27.01 4.66
N GLN A 296 39.69 28.08 4.36
CA GLN A 296 41.09 27.95 3.96
C GLN A 296 41.76 26.96 4.90
N GLU A 297 42.23 25.85 4.35
CA GLU A 297 43.09 24.92 5.07
C GLU A 297 44.39 25.66 5.38
N THR A 298 44.46 26.31 6.54
CA THR A 298 45.73 26.31 7.26
C THR A 298 46.07 24.85 7.48
N GLU A 299 47.24 24.42 7.00
CA GLU A 299 47.84 23.11 7.24
C GLU A 299 47.64 22.68 8.69
N ALA A 300 46.55 21.96 8.95
CA ALA A 300 46.27 21.38 10.24
C ALA A 300 46.88 19.99 10.20
N ALA A 301 48.12 19.96 10.69
CA ALA A 301 48.82 18.83 11.27
C ALA A 301 48.17 17.46 11.01
N ALA A 302 48.89 16.62 10.26
CA ALA A 302 48.75 15.17 10.26
C ALA A 302 48.18 14.70 11.59
N ALA A 303 46.98 14.09 11.54
CA ALA A 303 46.25 13.64 12.71
C ALA A 303 47.21 12.85 13.60
N LYS A 304 47.70 13.52 14.65
CA LYS A 304 48.23 12.84 15.81
C LYS A 304 47.05 12.04 16.31
N VAL A 305 47.10 10.72 16.11
CA VAL A 305 46.33 9.77 16.89
C VAL A 305 46.60 10.16 18.33
N HIS A 306 45.68 10.91 18.93
CA HIS A 306 45.78 11.29 20.32
C HIS A 306 45.81 9.97 21.09
N GLY A 307 46.94 9.73 21.75
CA GLY A 307 47.19 8.50 22.46
C GLY A 307 46.01 8.13 23.35
N HIS A 308 45.70 6.83 23.37
CA HIS A 308 44.75 6.15 24.22
C HIS A 308 44.12 6.99 25.35
N HIS A 309 43.15 7.84 25.00
CA HIS A 309 42.20 8.32 25.99
C HIS A 309 41.16 7.22 26.16
N HIS A 310 40.95 6.77 27.40
CA HIS A 310 39.92 5.82 27.76
C HIS A 310 38.54 6.42 27.46
N PHE A 311 38.08 6.31 26.21
CA PHE A 311 36.70 6.62 25.85
C PHE A 311 35.81 5.56 26.46
N LYS A 312 35.10 5.93 27.52
CA LYS A 312 34.06 5.12 28.14
C LYS A 312 32.79 5.27 27.31
N ASN A 313 32.00 4.20 27.20
CA ASN A 313 30.64 4.27 26.66
C ASN A 313 29.89 5.43 27.34
N PHE A 314 29.26 6.28 26.54
CA PHE A 314 28.69 7.53 27.01
C PHE A 314 27.25 7.67 26.53
N THR A 315 26.35 7.90 27.48
CA THR A 315 24.91 7.96 27.25
C THR A 315 24.39 9.36 27.56
N ILE A 316 23.66 9.93 26.61
CA ILE A 316 23.17 11.31 26.68
C ILE A 316 21.66 11.30 26.50
N LYS A 317 20.95 12.03 27.37
CA LYS A 317 19.53 12.32 27.18
C LYS A 317 19.35 13.82 26.97
N VAL A 318 18.71 14.20 25.87
CA VAL A 318 18.36 15.60 25.58
C VAL A 318 16.86 15.73 25.77
N ALA A 319 16.40 16.72 26.54
CA ALA A 319 14.99 16.94 26.83
C ALA A 319 14.61 18.42 26.72
N GLY A 320 13.43 18.70 26.17
CA GLY A 320 12.94 20.06 25.98
C GLY A 320 11.54 20.10 25.38
N PHE A 321 11.23 21.20 24.69
CA PHE A 321 10.01 21.38 23.91
C PHE A 321 10.28 21.33 22.41
N GLY A 322 9.24 20.97 21.64
CA GLY A 322 9.25 21.06 20.19
C GLY A 322 9.59 22.48 19.72
N GLY A 323 10.61 22.60 18.87
CA GLY A 323 11.15 23.87 18.39
C GLY A 323 12.47 24.31 19.06
N GLN A 324 12.88 23.69 20.17
CA GLN A 324 14.14 24.02 20.86
C GLN A 324 15.39 23.30 20.29
N GLY A 325 15.26 22.60 19.17
CA GLY A 325 16.38 21.87 18.56
C GLY A 325 16.77 20.56 19.28
N VAL A 326 15.92 20.03 20.18
CA VAL A 326 16.17 18.78 20.93
C VAL A 326 16.57 17.62 20.03
N LEU A 327 15.79 17.36 18.98
CA LEU A 327 16.05 16.26 18.05
C LEU A 327 17.29 16.52 17.17
N LEU A 328 17.48 17.78 16.75
CA LEU A 328 18.65 18.19 15.97
C LEU A 328 19.95 17.98 16.75
N LEU A 329 19.97 18.32 18.04
CA LEU A 329 21.14 18.10 18.89
C LEU A 329 21.45 16.59 19.01
N GLY A 330 20.43 15.76 19.16
CA GLY A 330 20.61 14.31 19.16
C GLY A 330 21.23 13.80 17.86
N GLN A 331 20.71 14.24 16.72
CA GLN A 331 21.24 13.87 15.40
C GLN A 331 22.69 14.32 15.20
N LEU A 332 23.04 15.54 15.63
CA LEU A 332 24.42 16.04 15.56
C LEU A 332 25.38 15.19 16.39
N LEU A 333 24.99 14.78 17.61
CA LEU A 333 25.80 13.90 18.46
C LEU A 333 26.01 12.53 17.84
N THR A 334 24.96 11.96 17.25
CA THR A 334 25.03 10.68 16.52
C THR A 334 25.95 10.78 15.31
N GLU A 335 25.83 11.83 14.51
CA GLU A 335 26.68 12.08 13.34
C GLU A 335 28.16 12.24 13.74
N MET A 336 28.43 13.00 14.81
CA MET A 336 29.79 13.13 15.35
C MET A 336 30.34 11.78 15.81
N GLY A 337 29.53 10.96 16.50
CA GLY A 337 29.93 9.62 16.92
C GLY A 337 30.28 8.70 15.75
N MET A 338 29.47 8.71 14.68
CA MET A 338 29.75 7.92 13.48
C MET A 338 31.06 8.33 12.80
N ARG A 339 31.36 9.63 12.75
CA ARG A 339 32.62 10.15 12.17
C ARG A 339 33.85 9.75 12.97
N GLU A 340 33.71 9.57 14.28
CA GLU A 340 34.77 9.06 15.17
C GLU A 340 34.82 7.52 15.20
N GLY A 341 34.05 6.83 14.35
CA GLY A 341 34.04 5.36 14.25
C GLY A 341 33.41 4.66 15.44
N LEU A 342 32.48 5.33 16.14
CA LEU A 342 31.74 4.74 17.26
C LEU A 342 30.46 4.05 16.77
N GLU A 343 30.06 3.02 17.50
CA GLU A 343 28.70 2.47 17.46
C GLU A 343 27.76 3.50 18.11
N VAL A 344 26.69 3.85 17.40
CA VAL A 344 25.76 4.88 17.84
C VAL A 344 24.32 4.38 17.87
N SER A 345 23.55 4.91 18.80
CA SER A 345 22.10 4.72 18.83
C SER A 345 21.40 6.04 19.10
N TRP A 346 20.30 6.28 18.40
CA TRP A 346 19.47 7.46 18.57
C TRP A 346 18.00 7.08 18.63
N LEU A 347 17.33 7.44 19.72
CA LEU A 347 15.90 7.20 19.91
C LEU A 347 15.19 8.51 20.22
N PRO A 348 14.46 9.08 19.24
CA PRO A 348 13.64 10.27 19.46
C PRO A 348 12.28 9.91 20.08
N SER A 349 11.74 10.83 20.86
CA SER A 349 10.40 10.75 21.45
C SER A 349 9.77 12.14 21.49
N TYR A 350 8.64 12.30 20.80
CA TYR A 350 7.92 13.56 20.71
C TYR A 350 6.43 13.29 20.50
N GLY A 351 5.59 14.17 21.03
CA GLY A 351 4.15 14.13 20.83
C GLY A 351 3.71 14.67 19.47
N PRO A 352 2.44 14.47 19.07
CA PRO A 352 1.88 15.00 17.81
C PRO A 352 1.88 16.54 17.72
N GLU A 353 2.13 17.25 18.82
CA GLU A 353 2.20 18.70 18.89
C GLU A 353 3.55 19.21 18.33
N MET A 354 3.64 19.40 17.01
CA MET A 354 4.88 19.80 16.31
C MET A 354 5.46 21.18 16.71
N ARG A 355 4.85 21.92 17.63
CA ARG A 355 5.45 23.09 18.32
C ARG A 355 4.93 23.12 19.76
N SER A 356 5.81 23.37 20.73
CA SER A 356 5.51 23.48 22.17
C SER A 356 5.18 22.18 22.93
N GLY A 357 5.05 21.03 22.27
CA GLY A 357 4.93 19.73 22.93
C GLY A 357 6.24 19.26 23.58
N SER A 358 6.16 18.32 24.53
CA SER A 358 7.35 17.70 25.14
C SER A 358 8.11 16.89 24.09
N ALA A 359 9.43 17.10 24.01
CA ALA A 359 10.32 16.38 23.12
C ALA A 359 11.57 15.93 23.89
N HIS A 360 12.02 14.71 23.66
CA HIS A 360 13.30 14.22 24.15
C HIS A 360 13.92 13.23 23.18
N CYS A 361 15.23 13.03 23.28
CA CYS A 361 15.90 11.95 22.59
C CYS A 361 17.02 11.35 23.43
N HIS A 362 17.32 10.09 23.13
CA HIS A 362 18.36 9.30 23.74
C HIS A 362 19.48 9.12 22.72
N VAL A 363 20.73 9.35 23.13
CA VAL A 363 21.91 9.15 22.30
C VAL A 363 22.90 8.25 23.07
N CYS A 364 23.29 7.14 22.47
CA CYS A 364 24.34 6.28 22.99
C CYS A 364 25.54 6.35 22.06
N LEU A 365 26.74 6.57 22.62
CA LEU A 365 28.01 6.53 21.92
C LEU A 365 28.87 5.43 22.56
N SER A 366 29.27 4.42 21.78
CA SER A 366 29.99 3.27 22.30
C SER A 366 31.07 2.79 21.32
N LYS A 367 32.11 2.15 21.84
CA LYS A 367 33.06 1.38 21.02
C LYS A 367 32.59 -0.05 20.75
N GLU A 368 31.55 -0.49 21.44
CA GLU A 368 30.98 -1.83 21.35
C GLU A 368 29.54 -1.75 20.87
N ARG A 369 29.02 -2.89 20.39
CA ARG A 369 27.66 -2.97 19.89
C ARG A 369 26.65 -2.59 20.96
N ILE A 370 25.77 -1.65 20.65
CA ILE A 370 24.74 -1.17 21.57
C ILE A 370 23.56 -2.15 21.62
N GLY A 371 23.28 -2.70 22.79
CA GLY A 371 22.19 -3.67 23.00
C GLY A 371 20.80 -3.06 23.18
N SER A 372 20.71 -1.78 23.59
CA SER A 372 19.44 -1.07 23.77
C SER A 372 19.60 0.44 23.49
N PRO A 373 18.65 1.05 22.75
CA PRO A 373 18.63 2.50 22.53
C PRO A 373 18.05 3.28 23.72
N LEU A 374 17.40 2.60 24.67
CA LEU A 374 16.73 3.23 25.81
C LEU A 374 17.72 3.51 26.95
N ILE A 375 17.67 4.72 27.50
CA ILE A 375 18.58 5.22 28.54
C ILE A 375 17.74 5.63 29.76
N SER A 376 17.81 4.83 30.82
CA SER A 376 17.13 5.15 32.09
C SER A 376 17.98 6.05 33.00
N HIS A 377 19.30 5.90 32.95
CA HIS A 377 20.28 6.66 33.72
C HIS A 377 21.35 7.22 32.78
N PRO A 378 21.19 8.44 32.26
CA PRO A 378 22.18 9.02 31.35
C PRO A 378 23.43 9.47 32.11
N ASP A 379 24.60 9.35 31.47
CA ASP A 379 25.84 9.98 31.95
C ASP A 379 25.75 11.52 31.86
N ALA A 380 25.00 12.03 30.87
CA ALA A 380 24.72 13.46 30.72
C ALA A 380 23.25 13.73 30.36
N LEU A 381 22.63 14.66 31.09
CA LEU A 381 21.31 15.22 30.76
C LEU A 381 21.47 16.65 30.24
N ILE A 382 20.93 16.92 29.05
CA ILE A 382 20.83 18.26 28.49
C ILE A 382 19.35 18.65 28.52
N ALA A 383 18.97 19.44 29.53
CA ALA A 383 17.62 19.97 29.67
C ALA A 383 17.53 21.39 29.11
N MET A 384 16.74 21.58 28.06
CA MET A 384 16.57 22.85 27.34
C MET A 384 15.54 23.78 28.00
N ASN A 385 14.91 23.33 29.09
CA ASN A 385 14.02 24.11 29.94
C ASN A 385 13.92 23.48 31.35
N GLU A 386 13.47 24.26 32.32
CA GLU A 386 13.39 23.85 33.72
C GLU A 386 12.40 22.69 33.96
N ILE A 387 11.29 22.65 33.22
CA ILE A 387 10.25 21.61 33.37
C ILE A 387 10.82 20.24 32.97
N SER A 388 11.59 20.18 31.89
CA SER A 388 12.27 18.99 31.40
C SER A 388 13.44 18.55 32.29
N LEU A 389 13.98 19.42 33.14
CA LEU A 389 15.00 19.06 34.13
C LEU A 389 14.40 18.39 35.37
N ARG A 390 13.18 18.80 35.75
CA ARG A 390 12.49 18.31 36.95
C ARG A 390 11.75 16.98 36.73
N LYS A 391 11.55 16.57 35.48
CA LYS A 391 10.91 15.31 35.08
C LYS A 391 11.96 14.28 34.67
#